data_AF-A0A962ANY6-F1
#
_entry.id   AF-A0A962ANY6-F1
#
_cell.length_a   1.000
_cell.length_b   1.000
_cell.length_c   1.000
_cell.angle_alpha   90.00
_cell.angle_beta   90.00
_cell.angle_gamma   90.00
#
_symmetry.space_group_name_H-M   'P 1'
#
loop_
_entity.id
_entity.type
_entity.pdbx_description
1 polymer ?
#
loop_
_entity_poly.entity_id
_entity_poly.type
_entity_poly.pdbx_seq_one_letter_code
_entity_poly.pdbx_strand_id
1 'polypeptide(L)' 'HDVGAGAPARREGPSFVEIAKMPSTTELSLKVFLRSSHRNMPNLILGADEVDALAAYILELGGKGRS' A
#
# COMPACT_ATOMS: atom_id res chain seq x y z
N HIS A 1 5.53 -19.53 -23.16
CA HIS A 1 4.75 -18.76 -22.16
C HIS A 1 3.90 -17.77 -22.92
N ASP A 2 2.59 -17.96 -22.90
CA ASP A 2 1.62 -17.10 -23.57
C ASP A 2 1.15 -16.07 -22.53
N VAL A 3 1.56 -14.81 -22.67
CA VAL A 3 0.99 -13.73 -21.86
C VAL A 3 -0.12 -13.12 -22.69
N GLY A 4 -1.33 -13.66 -22.53
CA GLY A 4 -2.53 -12.96 -22.96
C GLY A 4 -2.51 -11.57 -22.35
N ALA A 5 -2.63 -10.53 -23.18
CA ALA A 5 -2.70 -9.14 -22.75
C ALA A 5 -3.91 -8.99 -21.81
N GLY A 6 -3.67 -9.07 -20.51
CA GLY A 6 -4.68 -8.82 -19.50
C GLY A 6 -5.31 -7.45 -19.74
N ALA A 7 -6.63 -7.38 -19.63
CA ALA A 7 -7.36 -6.11 -19.68
C ALA A 7 -6.64 -5.06 -18.81
N PRO A 8 -6.58 -3.78 -19.24
CA PRO A 8 -5.88 -2.75 -18.47
C PRO A 8 -6.44 -2.77 -17.04
N ALA A 9 -5.57 -3.08 -16.07
CA ALA A 9 -5.94 -3.07 -14.67
C ALA A 9 -6.49 -1.69 -14.35
N ARG A 10 -7.81 -1.61 -14.15
CA ARG A 10 -8.50 -0.39 -13.77
C ARG A 10 -7.83 0.06 -12.46
N ARG A 11 -7.14 1.19 -12.46
CA ARG A 11 -6.48 1.73 -11.27
C ARG A 11 -7.55 2.25 -10.33
N GLU A 12 -8.13 1.36 -9.53
CA GLU A 12 -9.13 1.67 -8.52
C GLU A 12 -8.42 2.11 -7.23
N GLY A 13 -7.94 3.35 -7.19
CA GLY A 13 -7.36 3.94 -5.98
C GLY A 13 -6.19 4.90 -6.23
N PRO A 14 -5.74 5.63 -5.19
CA PRO A 14 -4.56 6.47 -5.26
C PRO A 14 -3.28 5.63 -5.40
N SER A 15 -2.26 6.20 -6.01
CA SER A 15 -0.91 5.63 -5.99
C SER A 15 -0.31 5.65 -4.59
N PHE A 16 0.67 4.78 -4.33
CA PHE A 16 1.40 4.79 -3.06
C PHE A 16 2.13 6.12 -2.82
N VAL A 17 2.60 6.80 -3.88
CA VAL A 17 3.21 8.14 -3.76
C VAL A 17 2.20 9.17 -3.27
N GLU A 18 0.96 9.13 -3.78
CA GLU A 18 -0.11 10.01 -3.33
C GLU A 18 -0.48 9.74 -1.88
N ILE A 19 -0.64 8.46 -1.49
CA ILE A 19 -0.87 8.07 -0.09
C ILE A 19 0.28 8.57 0.80
N ALA A 20 1.52 8.31 0.41
CA ALA A 20 2.71 8.68 1.17
C ALA A 20 2.83 10.19 1.41
N LYS A 21 2.32 11.02 0.49
CA LYS A 21 2.34 12.49 0.59
C LYS A 21 1.25 13.05 1.52
N MET A 22 0.22 12.27 1.87
CA MET A 22 -0.84 12.74 2.76
C MET A 22 -0.27 13.03 4.18
N PRO A 23 -0.63 14.15 4.81
CA PRO A 23 -0.18 14.47 6.17
C PRO A 23 -0.63 13.44 7.23
N SER A 24 -1.76 12.77 6.98
CA SER A 24 -2.31 11.72 7.84
C SER A 24 -1.58 10.39 7.72
N THR A 25 -0.70 10.22 6.73
CA THR A 25 0.01 8.96 6.49
C THR A 25 1.20 8.84 7.44
N THR A 26 1.00 8.01 8.45
CA THR A 26 2.00 7.60 9.44
C THR A 26 2.24 6.10 9.35
N GLU A 27 3.34 5.62 9.93
CA GLU A 27 3.62 4.17 10.01
C GLU A 27 2.46 3.43 10.69
N LEU A 28 1.98 3.95 11.83
CA LEU A 28 0.88 3.33 12.57
C LEU A 28 -0.42 3.28 11.74
N SER A 29 -0.79 4.38 11.08
CA SER A 29 -2.01 4.40 10.26
C SER A 29 -1.94 3.41 9.10
N LEU A 30 -0.76 3.24 8.49
CA LEU A 30 -0.55 2.26 7.41
C LEU A 30 -0.64 0.82 7.94
N LYS A 31 0.01 0.51 9.07
CA LYS A 31 -0.05 -0.83 9.68
C LYS A 31 -1.47 -1.23 10.07
N VAL A 32 -2.26 -0.28 10.60
CA VAL A 32 -3.69 -0.51 10.91
C VAL A 32 -4.48 -0.72 9.62
N PHE A 33 -4.33 0.16 8.64
CA PHE A 33 -5.02 0.08 7.36
C PHE A 33 -4.78 -1.27 6.66
N LEU A 34 -3.52 -1.72 6.58
CA LEU A 34 -3.17 -2.98 5.89
C LEU A 34 -3.71 -4.24 6.58
N ARG A 35 -4.11 -4.16 7.86
CA ARG A 35 -4.64 -5.28 8.64
C ARG A 35 -6.16 -5.27 8.73
N SER A 36 -6.84 -4.23 8.24
CA SER A 36 -8.31 -4.15 8.20
C SER A 36 -8.88 -4.58 6.87
N SER A 37 -10.04 -5.23 6.90
CA SER A 37 -10.83 -5.50 5.70
C SER A 37 -11.40 -4.20 5.14
N HIS A 38 -11.30 -4.00 3.82
CA HIS A 38 -11.90 -2.85 3.14
C HIS A 38 -12.91 -3.30 2.09
N ARG A 39 -13.98 -2.52 1.93
CA ARG A 39 -15.09 -2.85 1.02
C ARG A 39 -14.67 -3.00 -0.44
N ASN A 40 -13.73 -2.18 -0.91
CA ASN A 40 -13.32 -2.12 -2.32
C ASN A 40 -11.87 -2.62 -2.53
N MET A 41 -11.20 -3.09 -1.48
CA MET A 41 -9.84 -3.63 -1.56
C MET A 41 -9.90 -5.14 -1.37
N PRO A 42 -9.22 -5.95 -2.20
CA PRO A 42 -9.06 -7.37 -1.91
C PRO A 42 -8.49 -7.57 -0.51
N ASN A 43 -8.94 -8.60 0.19
CA ASN A 43 -8.41 -8.93 1.51
C ASN A 43 -7.00 -9.51 1.35
N LEU A 44 -5.98 -8.73 1.72
CA LEU A 44 -4.59 -9.13 1.60
C LEU A 44 -4.18 -9.94 2.84
N ILE A 45 -3.63 -11.13 2.63
CA ILE A 45 -3.05 -11.93 3.71
C ILE A 45 -1.57 -11.58 3.79
N LEU A 46 -1.22 -10.73 4.76
CA LEU A 46 0.15 -10.28 4.99
C LEU A 46 0.60 -10.67 6.39
N GLY A 47 1.83 -11.18 6.51
CA GLY A 47 2.52 -11.37 7.77
C GLY A 47 2.86 -10.03 8.44
N ALA A 48 3.22 -10.08 9.73
CA ALA A 48 3.61 -8.87 10.47
C ALA A 48 4.80 -8.16 9.83
N ASP A 49 5.83 -8.91 9.42
CA ASP A 49 7.04 -8.37 8.79
C ASP A 49 6.75 -7.77 7.40
N GLU A 50 5.81 -8.36 6.66
CA GLU A 50 5.39 -7.85 5.34
C GLU A 50 4.61 -6.53 5.47
N VAL A 51 3.74 -6.43 6.48
CA VAL A 51 3.05 -5.17 6.81
C VAL A 51 4.05 -4.09 7.19
N ASP A 52 5.06 -4.44 7.98
CA ASP A 52 6.10 -3.51 8.41
C ASP A 52 6.97 -3.04 7.22
N ALA A 53 7.40 -3.97 6.37
CA ALA A 53 8.16 -3.66 5.16
C ALA A 53 7.35 -2.80 4.17
N LEU A 54 6.07 -3.11 3.96
CA LEU A 54 5.21 -2.35 3.06
C LEU A 54 4.91 -0.94 3.58
N ALA A 55 4.67 -0.80 4.89
CA ALA A 55 4.49 0.51 5.52
C ALA A 55 5.76 1.37 5.38
N ALA A 56 6.94 0.80 5.62
CA ALA A 56 8.22 1.49 5.44
C ALA A 56 8.42 1.94 3.99
N TYR A 57 8.20 1.03 3.03
CA TYR A 57 8.31 1.33 1.61
C TYR A 57 7.39 2.50 1.19
N ILE A 58 6.13 2.51 1.63
CA ILE A 58 5.21 3.60 1.31
C ILE A 58 5.70 4.92 1.91
N LEU A 59 6.20 4.93 3.16
CA LEU A 59 6.71 6.15 3.78
C LEU A 59 7.96 6.70 3.07
N GLU A 60 8.87 5.84 2.64
CA GLU A 60 10.07 6.21 1.88
C GLU A 60 9.72 6.91 0.56
N LEU A 61 8.68 6.44 -0.15
CA LEU A 61 8.18 7.10 -1.36
C LEU A 61 7.71 8.55 -1.11
N GLY A 62 7.35 8.88 0.12
CA GLY A 62 6.94 10.21 0.55
C GLY A 62 8.05 11.06 1.18
N GLY A 63 9.29 10.55 1.23
CA GLY A 63 10.40 11.18 1.96
C GLY A 63 10.22 11.16 3.48
N LYS A 64 9.37 10.27 4.00
CA LYS A 64 9.07 10.10 5.43
C LYS A 64 9.75 8.85 6.04
N GLY A 65 10.59 8.17 5.26
CA GLY A 65 11.40 7.05 5.73
C GLY A 65 12.36 7.49 6.84
N ARG A 66 12.71 6.56 7.73
CA ARG A 66 13.57 6.84 8.89
C ARG A 66 14.91 7.41 8.41
N SER A 67 15.25 8.61 8.90
CA SER A 67 16.58 9.20 8.84
C SER A 67 17.61 8.41 9.64
#